data_AF-A0A959YZH2-F1
#
_entry.id   AF-A0A959YZH2-F1
#
_cell.length_a   1.000
_cell.length_b   1.000
_cell.length_c   1.000
_cell.angle_alpha   90.00
_cell.angle_beta   90.00
_cell.angle_gamma   90.00
#
_symmetry.space_group_name_H-M   'P 1'
#
loop_
_entity.id
_entity.type
_entity.pdbx_description
1 polymer ?
#
loop_
_entity_poly.entity_id
_entity_poly.type
_entity_poly.pdbx_seq_one_letter_code
_entity_poly.pdbx_strand_id
1 'polypeptide(L)'
;MRARSSLLLFCAPLLAGCLGYREVELRTVHDVRVEQLDAQGVALRVEVEVHNPNGYRIHVQDPDVDLFLNGRPAGKAVLDSALVLDKRSTRRYSV
;
A
#
# COMPACT_ATOMS: atom_id res chain seq x y z
N MET A 1 -8.17 50.59 -17.48
CA MET A 1 -9.12 49.46 -17.33
C MET A 1 -8.36 48.23 -16.88
N ARG A 2 -8.57 47.84 -15.61
CA ARG A 2 -7.97 46.70 -14.92
C ARG A 2 -8.70 45.43 -15.37
N ALA A 3 -8.17 44.69 -16.33
CA ALA A 3 -8.83 43.48 -16.84
C ALA A 3 -7.89 42.34 -17.25
N ARG A 4 -6.61 42.38 -16.84
CA ARG A 4 -5.62 41.34 -17.20
C ARG A 4 -5.21 40.44 -16.03
N SER A 5 -5.57 40.80 -14.80
CA SER A 5 -5.17 40.08 -13.58
C SER A 5 -6.20 39.03 -13.11
N SER A 6 -7.43 39.06 -13.62
CA SER A 6 -8.53 38.23 -13.11
C SER A 6 -8.61 36.82 -13.72
N LEU A 7 -7.91 36.56 -14.84
CA LEU A 7 -7.95 35.24 -15.51
C LEU A 7 -7.01 34.22 -14.85
N LEU A 8 -5.90 34.69 -14.26
CA LEU A 8 -4.93 33.84 -13.53
C LEU A 8 -5.50 33.31 -12.20
N LEU A 9 -6.44 34.04 -11.58
CA LEU A 9 -7.03 33.65 -10.30
C LEU A 9 -8.02 32.46 -10.42
N PHE A 10 -8.57 32.23 -11.62
CA PHE A 10 -9.60 31.21 -11.86
C PHE A 10 -9.02 29.81 -12.10
N CYS A 11 -7.72 29.69 -12.38
CA CYS A 11 -7.06 28.41 -12.67
C CYS A 11 -6.44 27.74 -11.42
N ALA A 12 -6.29 28.49 -10.32
CA ALA A 12 -5.69 28.01 -9.08
C ALA A 12 -6.40 26.80 -8.42
N PRO A 13 -7.74 26.66 -8.39
CA PRO A 13 -8.38 25.54 -7.70
C PRO A 13 -8.28 24.20 -8.46
N LEU A 14 -7.87 24.20 -9.74
CA LEU A 14 -7.77 22.98 -10.55
C LEU A 14 -6.56 22.10 -10.15
N LEU A 15 -5.58 22.66 -9.44
CA LEU A 15 -4.37 21.94 -9.01
C LEU A 15 -4.57 21.16 -7.70
N ALA A 16 -5.60 21.47 -6.91
CA ALA A 16 -5.84 20.82 -5.62
C ALA A 16 -6.32 19.37 -5.74
N GLY A 17 -6.90 18.98 -6.90
CA GLY A 17 -7.53 17.66 -7.07
C GLY A 17 -6.59 16.50 -7.41
N CYS A 18 -5.35 16.76 -7.83
CA CYS A 18 -4.45 15.70 -8.32
C CYS A 18 -3.56 15.05 -7.25
N LEU A 19 -3.57 15.56 -6.01
CA LEU A 19 -2.59 15.18 -4.97
C LEU A 19 -3.21 14.44 -3.76
N GLY A 20 -4.50 14.13 -3.79
CA GLY A 20 -5.14 13.38 -2.71
C GLY A 20 -4.68 11.91 -2.67
N TYR A 21 -4.46 11.39 -1.46
CA TYR A 21 -4.26 9.95 -1.25
C TYR A 21 -5.52 9.18 -1.64
N ARG A 22 -5.30 8.07 -2.33
CA ARG A 22 -6.30 7.06 -2.67
C ARG A 22 -5.87 5.76 -2.02
N GLU A 23 -6.84 5.04 -1.50
CA GLU A 23 -6.59 3.77 -0.83
C GLU A 23 -5.89 2.77 -1.75
N VAL A 24 -4.89 2.09 -1.20
CA VAL A 24 -4.19 0.99 -1.87
C VAL A 24 -5.06 -0.25 -1.77
N GLU A 25 -5.22 -0.97 -2.87
CA GLU A 25 -6.12 -2.12 -2.95
C GLU A 25 -5.32 -3.42 -3.04
N LEU A 26 -5.56 -4.34 -2.10
CA LEU A 26 -5.14 -5.75 -2.25
C LEU A 26 -6.07 -6.44 -3.25
N ARG A 27 -5.54 -6.84 -4.41
CA ARG A 27 -6.32 -7.48 -5.49
C ARG A 27 -6.49 -8.97 -5.26
N THR A 28 -5.41 -9.65 -4.90
CA THR A 28 -5.40 -11.11 -4.77
C THR A 28 -4.20 -11.55 -3.93
N VAL A 29 -4.37 -12.66 -3.22
CA VAL A 29 -3.28 -13.46 -2.65
C VAL A 29 -3.08 -14.66 -3.58
N HIS A 30 -1.90 -14.75 -4.18
CA HIS A 30 -1.58 -15.83 -5.13
C HIS A 30 -1.08 -17.08 -4.43
N ASP A 31 -0.26 -16.89 -3.39
CA ASP A 31 0.42 -17.99 -2.73
C ASP A 31 0.78 -17.65 -1.28
N VAL A 32 0.83 -18.68 -0.44
CA VAL A 32 1.25 -18.59 0.96
C VAL A 32 2.09 -19.83 1.26
N ARG A 33 3.34 -19.62 1.67
CA ARG A 33 4.28 -20.69 2.04
C ARG A 33 4.77 -20.50 3.45
N VAL A 34 4.96 -21.62 4.16
CA VAL A 34 5.67 -21.63 5.43
C VAL A 34 7.15 -21.81 5.12
N GLU A 35 7.96 -20.80 5.43
CA GLU A 35 9.42 -20.86 5.26
C GLU A 35 10.10 -21.46 6.50
N GLN A 36 9.55 -21.18 7.69
CA GLN A 36 10.08 -21.67 8.96
C GLN A 36 8.95 -21.90 9.98
N LEU A 37 9.08 -22.98 10.75
CA LEU A 37 8.21 -23.30 11.88
C LEU A 37 9.05 -23.99 12.95
N ASP A 38 9.31 -23.28 14.05
CA ASP A 38 10.12 -23.78 15.16
C ASP A 38 9.64 -23.22 16.52
N ALA A 39 10.47 -23.38 17.55
CA ALA A 39 10.15 -22.90 18.90
C ALA A 39 10.16 -21.37 19.01
N GLN A 40 10.75 -20.66 18.05
CA GLN A 40 10.87 -19.22 18.01
C GLN A 40 9.67 -18.58 17.29
N GLY A 41 9.07 -19.29 16.34
CA GLY A 41 7.80 -18.88 15.74
C GLY A 41 7.56 -19.44 14.35
N VAL A 42 6.83 -18.66 13.55
CA VAL A 42 6.43 -19.00 12.18
C VAL A 42 6.89 -17.89 11.24
N ALA A 43 7.61 -18.25 10.18
CA ALA A 43 7.89 -17.35 9.06
C ALA A 43 7.06 -17.78 7.85
N LEU A 44 6.31 -16.82 7.30
CA LEU A 44 5.47 -17.02 6.13
C LEU A 44 6.01 -16.18 4.98
N ARG A 45 5.93 -16.72 3.76
CA ARG A 45 6.12 -15.98 2.52
C ARG A 45 4.80 -15.90 1.77
N VAL A 46 4.34 -14.70 1.50
CA VAL A 46 3.05 -14.43 0.86
C VAL A 46 3.28 -13.70 -0.45
N GLU A 47 2.71 -14.23 -1.55
CA GLU A 47 2.68 -13.53 -2.83
C GLU A 47 1.35 -12.80 -2.99
N VAL A 48 1.39 -11.47 -2.99
CA VAL A 48 0.21 -10.61 -3.08
C VAL A 48 0.25 -9.73 -4.32
N GLU A 49 -0.90 -9.54 -4.96
CA GLU A 49 -1.09 -8.52 -5.98
C GLU A 49 -1.72 -7.28 -5.37
N VAL A 50 -1.01 -6.15 -5.47
CA VAL A 50 -1.42 -4.87 -4.89
C VAL A 50 -1.53 -3.80 -5.97
N HIS A 51 -2.64 -3.06 -5.95
CA HIS A 51 -2.88 -1.92 -6.80
C HIS A 51 -2.68 -0.61 -6.03
N ASN A 52 -1.73 0.21 -6.50
CA ASN A 52 -1.53 1.56 -6.02
C ASN A 52 -2.07 2.56 -7.05
N PRO A 53 -3.27 3.14 -6.83
CA PRO A 53 -3.85 4.14 -7.73
C PRO A 53 -3.17 5.52 -7.65
N ASN A 54 -2.28 5.73 -6.67
CA ASN A 54 -1.66 7.02 -6.41
C ASN A 54 -0.61 7.38 -7.45
N GLY A 55 -0.45 8.69 -7.68
CA GLY A 55 0.58 9.25 -8.57
C GLY A 55 2.01 9.20 -8.01
N TYR A 56 2.22 8.57 -6.86
CA TYR A 56 3.47 8.51 -6.12
C TYR A 56 3.72 7.12 -5.53
N ARG A 57 5.00 6.83 -5.26
CA ARG A 57 5.40 5.59 -4.60
C ARG A 57 5.02 5.65 -3.12
N ILE A 58 4.63 4.51 -2.56
CA ILE A 58 4.29 4.38 -1.14
C ILE A 58 5.29 3.43 -0.50
N HIS A 59 5.97 3.90 0.54
CA HIS A 59 6.82 3.08 1.38
C HIS A 59 5.96 2.57 2.53
N VAL A 60 5.74 1.25 2.58
CA VAL A 60 4.99 0.62 3.67
C VAL A 60 5.90 0.57 4.90
N GLN A 61 5.51 1.29 5.94
CA GLN A 61 6.20 1.32 7.22
C GLN A 61 5.35 0.57 8.24
N ASP A 62 5.99 -0.31 9.01
CA ASP A 62 5.42 -0.97 10.20
C ASP A 62 3.95 -1.39 10.05
N PRO A 63 3.63 -2.30 9.11
CA PRO A 63 2.25 -2.70 8.90
C PRO A 63 1.73 -3.43 10.14
N ASP A 64 0.68 -2.90 10.76
CA ASP A 64 0.02 -3.51 11.91
C ASP A 64 -0.91 -4.63 11.43
N VAL A 65 -0.35 -5.83 11.27
CA VAL A 65 -1.06 -6.99 10.73
C VAL A 65 -1.40 -7.95 11.85
N ASP A 66 -2.68 -8.04 12.18
CA ASP A 66 -3.18 -9.06 13.11
C ASP A 66 -3.40 -10.39 12.38
N LEU A 67 -2.69 -11.43 12.84
CA LEU A 67 -2.83 -12.78 12.34
C LEU A 67 -3.95 -13.51 13.08
N PHE A 68 -4.84 -14.14 12.32
CA PHE A 68 -5.89 -15.01 12.87
C PHE A 68 -5.79 -16.42 12.28
N LEU A 69 -5.91 -17.43 13.13
CA LEU A 69 -5.97 -18.84 12.74
C LEU A 69 -7.28 -19.43 13.22
N ASN A 70 -8.11 -19.91 12.30
CA ASN A 70 -9.45 -20.44 12.61
C ASN A 70 -10.29 -19.46 13.46
N GLY A 71 -10.20 -18.16 13.16
CA GLY A 71 -10.89 -17.10 13.88
C GLY A 71 -10.31 -16.75 15.26
N ARG A 72 -9.20 -17.37 15.68
CA ARG A 72 -8.51 -17.04 16.93
C ARG A 72 -7.29 -16.16 16.66
N PRO A 73 -7.04 -15.13 17.48
CA PRO A 73 -5.84 -14.32 17.34
C PRO A 73 -4.61 -15.19 17.53
N ALA A 74 -3.71 -15.17 16.55
CA ALA A 74 -2.47 -15.92 16.52
C ALA A 74 -1.25 -15.04 16.82
N GLY A 75 -1.40 -13.71 16.71
CA GLY A 75 -0.35 -12.74 17.05
C GLY A 75 -0.31 -11.58 16.07
N LYS A 76 0.75 -10.77 16.15
CA LYS A 76 1.06 -9.75 15.14
C LYS A 76 2.09 -10.29 14.16
N ALA A 77 1.91 -9.99 12.88
CA ALA A 77 2.91 -10.25 11.85
C ALA A 77 3.73 -8.97 11.58
N VAL A 78 5.01 -9.16 11.29
CA VAL A 78 5.93 -8.09 10.88
C VAL A 78 6.51 -8.44 9.53
N LEU A 79 6.79 -7.43 8.71
CA LEU A 79 7.52 -7.62 7.46
C LEU A 79 9.02 -7.73 7.75
N ASP A 80 9.67 -8.70 7.14
CA ASP A 80 11.13 -8.88 7.23
C ASP A 80 11.91 -7.87 6.38
N SER A 81 11.22 -7.17 5.47
CA SER A 81 11.81 -6.32 4.45
C SER A 81 10.91 -5.14 4.08
N ALA A 82 11.51 -4.06 3.60
CA ALA A 82 10.79 -2.86 3.20
C ALA A 82 10.00 -3.10 1.91
N LEU A 83 8.68 -2.86 1.96
CA LEU A 83 7.80 -2.94 0.79
C LEU A 83 7.58 -1.54 0.20
N VAL A 84 7.89 -1.38 -1.09
CA VAL A 84 7.67 -0.14 -1.82
C VAL A 84 6.69 -0.38 -2.96
N LEU A 85 5.54 0.27 -2.89
CA LEU A 85 4.49 0.17 -3.89
C LEU A 85 4.70 1.20 -4.99
N ASP A 86 4.87 0.73 -6.22
CA ASP A 86 5.09 1.62 -7.36
C ASP A 86 3.84 2.41 -7.73
N LYS A 87 4.04 3.68 -8.13
CA LYS A 87 2.95 4.59 -8.49
C LYS A 87 2.14 4.06 -9.66
N ARG A 88 0.82 4.25 -9.63
CA ARG A 88 -0.14 3.91 -10.70
C ARG A 88 0.11 2.52 -11.28
N SER A 89 0.27 1.53 -10.42
CA SER A 89 0.63 0.18 -10.83
C SER A 89 -0.18 -0.87 -10.09
N THR A 90 -0.38 -1.99 -10.77
CA THR A 90 -0.78 -3.26 -10.16
C THR A 90 0.41 -4.19 -10.30
N ARG A 91 0.96 -4.65 -9.18
CA ARG A 91 2.15 -5.52 -9.18
C ARG A 91 2.04 -6.60 -8.13
N ARG A 92 2.73 -7.70 -8.40
CA ARG A 92 2.96 -8.76 -7.43
C ARG A 92 4.16 -8.44 -6.56
N TYR A 93 4.00 -8.65 -5.26
CA TYR A 93 5.03 -8.51 -4.26
C TYR A 93 5.11 -9.81 -3.45
N SER A 94 6.33 -10.26 -3.17
CA SER A 94 6.58 -11.35 -2.23
C SER A 94 7.02 -10.70 -0.92
N VAL A 95 6.24 -10.92 0.13
CA VAL A 95 6.48 -10.43 1.49
C VAL A 95 6.51 -11.57 2.49
#